data_AF-A0ABD5DFE3-F1
#
_entry.id   AF-A0ABD5DFE3-F1
#
_cell.length_a   1.000
_cell.length_b   1.000
_cell.length_c   1.000
_cell.angle_alpha   90.00
_cell.angle_beta   90.00
_cell.angle_gamma   90.00
#
_symmetry.space_group_name_H-M   'P 1'
#
loop_
_entity.id
_entity.type
_entity.pdbx_description
1 polymer ?
#
loop_
_entity_poly.entity_id
_entity_poly.type
_entity_poly.pdbx_seq_one_letter_code
_entity_poly.pdbx_strand_id
1 'polypeptide(L)'
;YKVLFCHGGGRGQFAGIPLNIIGDKKVADYVDAGYWAASAVKEAKKYCTPNVIDAKITVDGKRAVKPMSEWQLTPGAAYLHYCPN
;
A
#
# COMPACT_ATOMS: atom_id res chain seq x y z
N TYR A 1 14.17 0.31 -15.91
CA TYR A 1 14.00 1.08 -14.66
C TYR A 1 14.43 2.53 -14.91
N LYS A 2 14.00 3.47 -14.06
CA LYS A 2 14.36 4.89 -14.10
C LYS A 2 14.56 5.40 -12.67
N VAL A 3 15.38 6.43 -12.48
CA VAL A 3 15.57 7.12 -11.20
C VAL A 3 15.00 8.52 -11.34
N LEU A 4 14.12 8.91 -10.41
CA LEU A 4 13.45 10.20 -10.40
C LEU A 4 13.69 10.90 -9.07
N PHE A 5 13.95 12.21 -9.11
CA PHE A 5 14.02 13.07 -7.94
C PHE A 5 12.80 13.97 -7.93
N CYS A 6 11.89 13.76 -6.98
CA CYS A 6 10.57 14.39 -6.96
C CYS A 6 10.34 15.17 -5.66
N HIS A 7 9.63 16.29 -5.77
CA HIS A 7 9.11 17.04 -4.63
C HIS A 7 7.93 16.30 -3.95
N GLY A 8 7.46 16.82 -2.83
CA GLY A 8 6.27 16.32 -2.11
C GLY A 8 6.56 15.23 -1.07
N GLY A 9 7.81 14.74 -0.99
CA GLY A 9 8.24 13.74 -0.01
C GLY A 9 7.46 12.42 -0.12
N GLY A 10 7.60 11.56 0.89
CA GLY A 10 6.94 10.23 0.89
C GLY A 10 5.42 10.33 0.81
N ARG A 11 4.81 11.30 1.49
CA ARG A 11 3.35 11.52 1.45
C ARG A 11 2.86 11.94 0.06
N GLY A 12 3.61 12.77 -0.66
CA GLY A 12 3.27 13.13 -2.04
C GLY A 12 3.22 11.91 -2.95
N GLN A 13 4.07 10.91 -2.69
CA GLN A 13 4.07 9.66 -3.47
C GLN A 13 2.88 8.74 -3.14
N PHE A 14 2.19 8.91 -2.01
CA PHE A 14 0.94 8.18 -1.76
C PHE A 14 -0.16 8.52 -2.78
N ALA A 15 -0.16 9.74 -3.33
CA ALA A 15 -0.98 10.10 -4.48
C ALA A 15 -0.27 9.80 -5.81
N GLY A 16 1.05 9.99 -5.87
CA GLY A 16 1.85 9.76 -7.08
C GLY A 16 1.74 8.34 -7.61
N ILE A 17 1.78 7.32 -6.75
CA ILE A 17 1.70 5.92 -7.14
C ILE A 17 0.36 5.58 -7.83
N PRO A 18 -0.82 5.76 -7.20
CA PRO A 18 -2.08 5.42 -7.86
C PRO A 18 -2.31 6.23 -9.14
N LEU A 19 -1.93 7.52 -9.18
CA LEU A 19 -2.09 8.36 -10.37
C LEU A 19 -1.26 7.89 -11.58
N ASN A 20 -0.17 7.16 -11.37
CA ASN A 20 0.73 6.73 -12.45
C ASN A 20 0.68 5.24 -12.75
N ILE A 21 0.34 4.38 -11.78
CA ILE A 21 0.47 2.92 -11.90
C ILE A 21 -0.88 2.22 -12.03
N ILE A 22 -2.00 2.81 -11.58
CA ILE A 22 -3.30 2.11 -11.58
C ILE A 22 -3.77 1.72 -13.00
N GLY A 23 -3.38 2.51 -14.01
CA GLY A 23 -3.72 2.25 -15.41
C GLY A 23 -5.24 2.25 -15.65
N ASP A 24 -5.72 1.23 -16.36
CA ASP A 24 -7.13 0.98 -16.65
C ASP A 24 -7.85 0.17 -15.55
N LYS A 25 -7.09 -0.33 -14.56
CA LYS A 25 -7.65 -1.09 -13.45
C LYS A 25 -8.27 -0.16 -12.40
N LYS A 26 -9.06 -0.76 -11.50
CA LYS A 26 -9.69 -0.04 -10.38
C LYS A 26 -9.18 -0.45 -9.02
N VAL A 27 -8.53 -1.62 -8.91
CA VAL A 27 -8.12 -2.22 -7.64
C VAL A 27 -6.60 -2.33 -7.57
N ALA A 28 -6.06 -1.94 -6.42
CA ALA A 28 -4.68 -2.17 -6.02
C ALA A 28 -4.68 -2.70 -4.58
N ASP A 29 -3.75 -3.60 -4.27
CA ASP A 29 -3.61 -4.17 -2.93
C ASP A 29 -2.77 -3.24 -2.05
N TYR A 30 -3.20 -2.99 -0.83
CA TYR A 30 -2.51 -2.17 0.16
C TYR A 30 -2.37 -2.93 1.46
N VAL A 31 -1.13 -3.15 1.90
CA VAL A 31 -0.82 -3.87 3.14
C VAL A 31 -0.71 -2.87 4.29
N ASP A 32 -1.74 -2.81 5.14
CA ASP A 32 -1.76 -1.96 6.33
C ASP A 32 -0.96 -2.62 7.48
N ALA A 33 0.33 -2.28 7.52
CA ALA A 33 1.27 -2.65 8.58
C ALA A 33 1.46 -1.55 9.65
N GLY A 34 0.71 -0.44 9.59
CA GLY A 34 0.80 0.65 10.56
C GLY A 34 0.60 2.04 9.97
N TYR A 35 1.02 3.08 10.70
CA TYR A 35 0.68 4.48 10.44
C TYR A 35 0.94 4.97 8.99
N TRP A 36 2.13 4.71 8.43
CA TRP A 36 2.44 5.14 7.06
C TRP A 36 1.61 4.41 6.01
N ALA A 37 1.43 3.10 6.16
CA ALA A 37 0.56 2.31 5.29
C ALA A 37 -0.91 2.76 5.37
N ALA A 38 -1.44 2.99 6.59
CA ALA A 38 -2.79 3.52 6.79
C ALA A 38 -2.96 4.92 6.14
N SER A 39 -1.92 5.76 6.18
CA SER A 39 -1.92 7.05 5.50
C SER A 39 -1.94 6.90 3.97
N ALA A 40 -1.19 5.94 3.42
CA ALA A 40 -1.20 5.62 1.99
C ALA A 40 -2.56 5.07 1.54
N VAL A 41 -3.18 4.17 2.32
CA VAL A 41 -4.54 3.65 2.08
C VAL A 41 -5.55 4.79 2.03
N LYS A 42 -5.48 5.72 2.99
CA LYS A 42 -6.39 6.88 3.05
C LYS A 42 -6.26 7.74 1.79
N GLU A 43 -5.05 7.96 1.30
CA GLU A 43 -4.82 8.76 0.10
C GLU A 43 -5.26 8.02 -1.17
N ALA A 44 -4.96 6.72 -1.28
CA ALA A 44 -5.29 5.90 -2.45
C ALA A 44 -6.79 5.84 -2.74
N LYS A 45 -7.64 5.91 -1.70
CA LYS A 45 -9.11 5.95 -1.84
C LYS A 45 -9.64 7.10 -2.70
N LYS A 46 -8.84 8.15 -2.95
CA LYS A 46 -9.19 9.25 -3.84
C LYS A 46 -9.08 8.88 -5.33
N TYR A 47 -8.29 7.85 -5.65
CA TYR A 47 -7.84 7.56 -7.01
C TYR A 47 -8.18 6.14 -7.48
N CYS A 48 -8.37 5.20 -6.54
CA CYS A 48 -8.73 3.82 -6.83
C CYS A 48 -9.55 3.19 -5.70
N THR A 49 -9.91 1.92 -5.85
CA THR A 49 -10.55 1.08 -4.83
C THR A 49 -9.49 0.16 -4.20
N PRO A 50 -8.78 0.59 -3.15
CA PRO A 50 -7.74 -0.24 -2.55
C PRO A 50 -8.35 -1.45 -1.82
N ASN A 51 -7.84 -2.65 -2.09
CA ASN A 51 -8.04 -3.81 -1.22
C ASN A 51 -7.08 -3.68 -0.04
N VAL A 52 -7.62 -3.56 1.18
CA VAL A 52 -6.81 -3.27 2.37
C VAL A 52 -6.58 -4.56 3.14
N ILE A 53 -5.32 -4.98 3.21
CA ILE A 53 -4.90 -6.17 3.94
C ILE A 53 -4.43 -5.72 5.32
N ASP A 54 -5.21 -6.05 6.37
CA ASP A 54 -4.78 -5.81 7.75
C ASP A 54 -3.70 -6.81 8.15
N ALA A 55 -2.45 -6.35 8.11
CA ALA A 55 -1.28 -7.19 8.30
C ALA A 55 -0.64 -7.01 9.69
N LYS A 56 -1.20 -6.18 10.56
CA LYS A 56 -0.67 -5.98 11.92
C LYS A 56 -0.97 -7.19 12.80
N ILE A 57 0.06 -7.69 13.48
CA ILE A 57 -0.06 -8.73 14.53
C ILE A 57 0.87 -8.40 15.70
N THR A 58 0.71 -9.15 16.79
CA THR A 58 1.61 -9.12 17.94
C THR A 58 2.24 -10.51 18.10
N VAL A 59 3.56 -10.56 18.19
CA VAL A 59 4.35 -11.77 18.48
C VAL A 59 5.26 -11.45 19.64
N ASP A 60 5.20 -12.24 20.72
CA ASP A 60 5.99 -12.04 21.94
C ASP A 60 5.93 -10.61 22.52
N GLY A 61 4.73 -10.01 22.49
CA GLY A 61 4.49 -8.64 22.96
C GLY A 61 5.04 -7.53 22.06
N LYS A 62 5.63 -7.88 20.90
CA LYS A 62 6.15 -6.93 19.92
C LYS A 62 5.23 -6.85 18.71
N ARG A 63 5.18 -5.67 18.08
CA ARG A 63 4.49 -5.49 16.80
C ARG A 63 5.22 -6.29 15.72
N ALA A 64 4.46 -6.99 14.91
CA ALA A 64 4.94 -7.76 13.77
C ALA A 64 3.95 -7.65 12.61
N VAL A 65 4.36 -8.18 11.45
CA VAL A 65 3.57 -8.22 10.23
C VAL A 65 3.22 -9.67 9.91
N LYS A 66 1.97 -9.94 9.53
CA LYS A 66 1.53 -11.27 9.10
C LYS A 66 2.42 -11.79 7.97
N PRO A 67 2.77 -13.09 7.95
CA PRO A 67 3.38 -13.73 6.79
C PRO A 67 2.61 -13.42 5.50
N MET A 68 3.33 -13.21 4.40
CA MET A 68 2.71 -12.90 3.11
C MET A 68 1.75 -13.99 2.62
N SER A 69 1.96 -15.24 3.01
CA SER A 69 1.06 -16.36 2.72
C SER A 69 -0.35 -16.18 3.28
N GLU A 70 -0.54 -15.30 4.26
CA GLU A 70 -1.84 -14.99 4.87
C GLU A 70 -2.47 -13.72 4.29
N TRP A 71 -1.81 -13.06 3.33
CA TRP A 71 -2.34 -11.85 2.72
C TRP A 71 -3.37 -12.22 1.65
N GLN A 72 -4.60 -11.74 1.82
CA GLN A 72 -5.69 -11.95 0.86
C GLN A 72 -5.52 -10.99 -0.33
N LEU A 73 -4.59 -11.34 -1.23
CA LEU A 73 -4.26 -10.57 -2.42
C LEU A 73 -5.35 -10.69 -3.48
N THR A 74 -5.56 -9.63 -4.24
CA THR A 74 -6.56 -9.62 -5.32
C THR A 74 -5.93 -10.17 -6.60
N PRO A 75 -6.45 -11.27 -7.18
CA PRO A 75 -5.99 -11.74 -8.48
C PRO A 75 -6.16 -10.63 -9.53
N GLY A 76 -5.06 -10.26 -10.18
CA GLY A 76 -5.08 -9.21 -11.18
C GLY A 76 -5.15 -7.77 -10.63
N ALA A 77 -4.81 -7.51 -9.36
CA ALA A 77 -4.56 -6.15 -8.88
C ALA A 77 -3.58 -5.38 -9.80
N ALA A 78 -3.67 -4.05 -9.81
CA ALA A 78 -2.72 -3.21 -10.56
C ALA A 78 -1.31 -3.31 -9.98
N TYR A 79 -1.21 -3.23 -8.65
CA TYR A 79 0.03 -3.33 -7.90
C TYR A 79 -0.29 -3.68 -6.45
N LEU A 80 0.77 -4.03 -5.71
CA LEU A 80 0.78 -4.15 -4.26
C LEU A 80 1.61 -3.01 -3.66
N HIS A 81 1.01 -2.26 -2.74
CA HIS A 81 1.69 -1.21 -1.97
C HIS A 81 1.96 -1.72 -0.55
N TYR A 82 3.25 -1.83 -0.21
CA TYR A 82 3.72 -2.24 1.11
C TYR A 82 4.64 -1.17 1.71
N CYS A 83 4.31 -0.71 2.91
CA CYS A 83 5.08 0.27 3.66
C CYS A 83 5.21 -0.22 5.12
N PRO A 84 6.28 -0.96 5.45
CA PRO A 84 6.51 -1.44 6.81
C PRO A 84 6.97 -0.31 7.74
N ASN A 85 6.63 -0.45 9.03
CA ASN A 85 7.06 0.41 10.13
C ASN A 85 7.88 -0.37 11.15
#